data_AF-A0A941WUN4-F1
#
_entry.id   AF-A0A941WUN4-F1
#
_cell.length_a   1.000
_cell.length_b   1.000
_cell.length_c   1.000
_cell.angle_alpha   90.00
_cell.angle_beta   90.00
_cell.angle_gamma   90.00
#
_symmetry.space_group_name_H-M   'P 1'
#
loop_
_entity.id
_entity.type
_entity.pdbx_description
1 polymer ?
#
loop_
_entity_poly.entity_id
_entity_poly.type
_entity_poly.pdbx_seq_one_letter_code
_entity_poly.pdbx_strand_id
1 'polypeptide(L)' 'MRVLNLCLEEYIEFLIAHPHICVYEDGALKYEIVRIKIADDAQSVQLPVPNPASSYQASLDNMGGVVMAYTY' A
#
# COMPACT_ATOMS: atom_id res chain seq x y z
N MET A 1 -2.48 -9.51 -5.23
CA MET A 1 -1.90 -10.83 -4.89
C MET A 1 -2.17 -11.89 -5.95
N ARG A 2 -3.41 -12.30 -6.21
CA ARG A 2 -3.71 -13.38 -7.18
C ARG A 2 -3.17 -13.15 -8.60
N VAL A 3 -3.22 -11.91 -9.10
CA VAL A 3 -2.67 -11.54 -10.41
C VAL A 3 -1.15 -11.75 -10.49
N LEU A 4 -0.45 -11.54 -9.37
CA LEU A 4 1.01 -11.74 -9.27
C LEU A 4 1.37 -13.17 -8.83
N ASN A 5 0.37 -13.98 -8.44
CA ASN A 5 0.53 -15.31 -7.88
C ASN A 5 1.51 -15.38 -6.68
N LEU A 6 1.44 -14.40 -5.79
CA LEU A 6 2.30 -14.29 -4.60
C LEU A 6 1.56 -14.70 -3.31
N CYS A 7 2.28 -15.34 -2.39
CA CYS A 7 1.90 -15.48 -0.98
C CYS A 7 1.83 -14.11 -0.28
N LEU A 8 1.37 -14.06 0.97
CA LEU A 8 1.34 -12.81 1.74
C LEU A 8 2.75 -12.27 2.00
N GLU A 9 3.64 -13.13 2.48
CA GLU A 9 5.03 -12.80 2.76
C GLU A 9 5.74 -12.29 1.50
N GLU A 10 5.58 -13.01 0.39
CA GLU A 10 6.14 -12.61 -0.90
C GLU A 10 5.54 -11.30 -1.43
N TYR A 11 4.27 -11.03 -1.12
CA TYR A 11 3.63 -9.77 -1.48
C TYR A 11 4.15 -8.59 -0.66
N ILE A 12 4.47 -8.79 0.63
CA ILE A 12 5.13 -7.76 1.44
C ILE A 12 6.55 -7.49 0.95
N GLU A 13 7.33 -8.53 0.65
CA GLU A 13 8.66 -8.40 0.01
C GLU A 13 8.57 -7.64 -1.33
N PHE A 14 7.55 -7.96 -2.14
CA PHE A 14 7.27 -7.24 -3.37
C PHE A 14 6.97 -5.76 -3.11
N LEU A 15 6.17 -5.43 -2.09
CA LEU A 15 5.87 -4.05 -1.71
C LEU A 15 7.07 -3.32 -1.09
N ILE A 16 8.04 -4.03 -0.50
CA ILE A 16 9.31 -3.42 -0.06
C ILE A 16 10.12 -2.97 -1.29
N ALA A 17 10.20 -3.82 -2.32
CA ALA A 17 10.90 -3.51 -3.57
C ALA A 17 10.15 -2.50 -4.46
N HIS A 18 8.82 -2.53 -4.42
CA HIS A 18 7.91 -1.71 -5.21
C HIS A 18 6.92 -0.97 -4.28
N PRO A 19 7.37 0.10 -3.61
CA PRO A 19 6.60 0.76 -2.55
C PRO A 19 5.39 1.54 -3.04
N HIS A 20 5.18 1.64 -4.35
CA HIS A 20 4.03 2.32 -4.93
C HIS A 20 3.56 1.56 -6.17
N ILE A 21 2.30 1.11 -6.14
CA ILE A 21 1.64 0.36 -7.21
C ILE A 21 0.30 1.04 -7.54
N CYS A 22 0.03 1.23 -8.83
CA CYS A 22 -1.27 1.64 -9.32
C CYS A 22 -1.98 0.47 -9.99
N VAL A 23 -3.23 0.24 -9.63
CA VAL A 23 -4.09 -0.80 -10.21
C VAL A 23 -5.17 -0.11 -11.03
N TYR A 24 -5.17 -0.40 -12.33
CA TYR A 24 -6.14 0.11 -13.28
C TYR A 24 -7.15 -0.98 -13.64
N GLU A 25 -8.41 -0.58 -13.76
CA GLU A 25 -9.51 -1.41 -14.27
C GLU A 25 -10.22 -0.62 -15.37
N ASP A 26 -10.40 -1.22 -16.55
CA ASP A 26 -11.02 -0.58 -17.73
C ASP A 26 -10.42 0.79 -18.10
N GLY A 27 -9.11 0.96 -17.87
CA GLY A 27 -8.39 2.19 -18.17
C GLY A 27 -8.53 3.30 -17.12
N ALA A 28 -9.32 3.08 -16.06
CA ALA A 28 -9.44 4.00 -14.92
C ALA A 28 -8.58 3.52 -13.73
N LEU A 29 -7.97 4.46 -13.01
CA LEU A 29 -7.27 4.14 -11.76
C LEU A 29 -8.32 3.73 -10.72
N LYS A 30 -8.22 2.50 -10.22
CA LYS A 30 -9.18 1.96 -9.24
C LYS A 30 -8.57 1.88 -7.85
N TYR A 31 -7.33 1.42 -7.77
CA TYR A 31 -6.59 1.36 -6.50
C TYR A 31 -5.18 1.90 -6.64
N GLU A 32 -4.70 2.51 -5.57
CA GLU A 32 -3.30 2.88 -5.40
C GLU A 32 -2.84 2.28 -4.09
N ILE A 33 -1.77 1.49 -4.14
CA ILE A 33 -1.22 0.77 -2.99
C ILE A 33 0.16 1.34 -2.72
N VAL A 34 0.36 1.89 -1.52
CA VAL A 34 1.61 2.52 -1.12
C VAL A 34 2.11 1.89 0.17
N ARG A 35 3.38 1.50 0.20
CA ARG A 35 4.06 1.05 1.42
C ARG A 35 4.97 2.16 1.93
N ILE A 36 4.77 2.54 3.19
CA ILE A 36 5.57 3.54 3.88
C ILE A 36 6.35 2.84 4.98
N LYS A 37 7.69 2.92 4.92
CA LYS A 37 8.55 2.41 5.99
C LYS A 37 8.37 3.28 7.24
N ILE A 38 8.18 2.64 8.39
CA ILE A 38 8.09 3.29 9.70
C ILE A 38 9.49 3.25 10.35
N ALA A 39 9.85 4.29 11.09
CA ALA A 39 11.03 4.23 11.96
C ALA A 39 10.74 3.36 13.19
N ASP A 40 11.70 2.56 13.64
CA ASP A 40 11.54 1.59 14.74
C ASP A 40 11.00 2.19 16.05
N ASP A 41 11.16 3.50 16.26
CA ASP A 41 10.74 4.25 17.45
C ASP A 41 9.52 5.18 17.22
N ALA A 42 8.94 5.18 16.02
CA ALA A 42 7.86 6.10 15.68
C ALA A 42 6.56 5.79 16.46
N GLN A 43 6.16 6.72 17.32
CA GLN A 43 4.89 6.65 18.07
C GLN A 43 3.66 7.04 17.23
N SER A 44 3.88 7.70 16.09
CA SER A 44 2.83 8.10 15.16
C SER A 44 3.39 8.25 13.75
N VAL A 45 2.57 7.95 12.75
CA VAL A 45 2.92 8.06 11.32
C VAL A 45 1.91 8.95 10.64
N GLN A 46 2.39 9.97 9.93
CA GLN A 46 1.55 10.80 9.08
C GLN A 46 1.35 10.09 7.74
N LEU A 47 0.12 9.72 7.45
CA LEU A 47 -0.25 9.02 6.22
C LEU A 47 -0.90 10.02 5.26
N PRO A 48 -0.27 10.36 4.13
CA PRO A 48 -0.88 11.27 3.17
C PRO A 48 -2.13 10.62 2.57
N VAL A 49 -3.23 11.36 2.47
CA VAL A 49 -4.42 10.91 1.72
C VAL A 49 -4.51 11.80 0.47
N PRO A 50 -4.22 11.26 -0.73
CA PRO A 50 -4.31 12.04 -1.96
C PRO A 50 -5.76 12.42 -2.25
N ASN A 51 -6.00 13.66 -2.67
CA ASN A 51 -7.26 14.07 -3.28
C ASN A 51 -7.15 13.77 -4.79
N PRO A 52 -8.04 13.00 -5.45
CA PRO A 52 -9.45 12.74 -5.14
C PRO A 52 -9.77 11.31 -4.64
N ALA A 53 -8.96 10.70 -3.76
CA ALA A 53 -9.27 9.35 -3.27
C ALA A 53 -10.63 9.33 -2.54
N SER A 54 -11.53 8.45 -2.99
CA SER A 54 -12.88 8.27 -2.45
C SER A 54 -12.84 7.61 -1.06
N SER A 55 -11.87 6.72 -0.83
CA SER A 55 -11.65 6.09 0.48
C SER A 55 -10.22 5.57 0.61
N TYR A 56 -9.80 5.26 1.84
CA TYR A 56 -8.51 4.64 2.11
C TYR A 56 -8.60 3.59 3.21
N GLN A 57 -7.69 2.63 3.18
CA GLN A 57 -7.41 1.69 4.27
C GLN A 57 -5.93 1.72 4.60
N ALA A 58 -5.60 1.57 5.87
CA ALA A 58 -4.23 1.48 6.35
C ALA A 58 -4.08 0.21 7.20
N SER A 59 -3.01 -0.55 6.96
CA SER A 59 -2.66 -1.73 7.76
C SER A 59 -1.17 -1.75 8.03
N LEU A 60 -0.80 -2.16 9.25
CA LEU A 60 0.58 -2.53 9.55
C LEU A 60 0.90 -3.83 8.82
N ASP A 61 2.11 -3.93 8.27
CA ASP A 61 2.58 -5.12 7.54
C ASP A 61 3.35 -6.12 8.41
N ASN A 62 3.54 -5.79 9.69
CA ASN A 62 4.34 -6.56 10.66
C ASN A 62 5.82 -6.77 10.23
N MET A 63 6.31 -5.96 9.31
CA MET A 63 7.70 -5.90 8.80
C MET A 63 8.24 -4.46 8.80
N GLY A 64 7.77 -3.62 9.74
CA GLY A 64 8.23 -2.24 9.91
C GLY A 64 7.68 -1.26 8.88
N GLY A 65 6.53 -1.55 8.27
CA GLY A 65 5.84 -0.68 7.32
C GLY A 65 4.34 -0.53 7.60
N VAL A 66 3.76 0.55 7.08
CA VAL A 66 2.32 0.69 6.86
C VAL A 66 2.05 0.51 5.37
N VAL A 67 1.08 -0.33 5.03
CA VAL A 67 0.50 -0.41 3.69
C VAL A 67 -0.79 0.40 3.67
N MET A 68 -0.83 1.35 2.76
CA MET A 68 -1.98 2.18 2.41
C MET A 68 -2.61 1.62 1.14
N ALA A 69 -3.93 1.50 1.12
CA ALA A 69 -4.70 1.22 -0.08
C ALA A 69 -5.74 2.32 -0.27
N TYR A 70 -5.55 3.15 -1.29
CA TYR A 70 -6.49 4.18 -1.72
C TYR A 70 -7.42 3.60 -2.78
N THR A 71 -8.69 3.98 -2.73
CA THR A 71 -9.69 3.65 -3.74
C THR A 71 -10.20 4.93 -4.38
N TYR A 72 -10.31 4.93 -5.70
CA TYR A 72 -10.81 6.04 -6.49
C TYR A 72 -12.19 5.75 -7.04
#